data_AF-A0A9C6TID8-F1
#
_entry.id   AF-A0A9C6TID8-F1
#
_cell.length_a   1.000
_cell.length_b   1.000
_cell.length_c   1.000
_cell.angle_alpha   90.00
_cell.angle_beta   90.00
_cell.angle_gamma   90.00
#
_symmetry.space_group_name_H-M   'P 1'
#
loop_
_entity.id
_entity.type
_entity.pdbx_description
1 polymer ?
#
loop_
_entity_poly.entity_id
_entity_poly.type
_entity_poly.pdbx_seq_one_letter_code
_entity_poly.pdbx_strand_id
1 'polypeptide(L)'
;MGEESGLNVIDMEEAQRAALFRDWENFNKFFANNNQALLKPMDMGLNTAFHVAMALESTRDAELLKELLEMVGEEERWQALRKANGDGDTLLHVAAASCKELNAVELVLDYEKKVQAPLEDEETEGDWKEKKISLVELRNDYEETPIFTASKEGNLKMLQHVAKCVGAADLRKHFYRGADKTSILHIAIIGQHFDVAVWLLEVDGSLANETDDSKFTSLQLLAKMPFVFPSHSQFSTLKSLIYYLLPEYEYQDFDHESIRVLRQGTESSNGIGNGNAHTSVFTRINRAIWKFFAEDKEAAQVSYASNQVISAKRLLMARN
;
A
#
# COMPACT_ATOMS: atom_id res chain seq x y z
N MET A 1 -3.93 -46.85 31.96
CA MET A 1 -4.07 -45.42 32.27
C MET A 1 -2.85 -44.75 31.69
N GLY A 2 -2.96 -44.32 30.43
CA GLY A 2 -1.93 -43.48 29.82
C GLY A 2 -2.20 -42.06 30.25
N GLU A 3 -1.23 -41.44 30.91
CA GLU A 3 -1.25 -40.01 31.17
C GLU A 3 -1.21 -39.30 29.82
N GLU A 4 -2.33 -38.67 29.45
CA GLU A 4 -2.32 -37.63 28.43
C GLU A 4 -1.41 -36.53 28.97
N SER A 5 -0.24 -36.39 28.35
CA SER A 5 0.63 -35.23 28.52
C SER A 5 -0.15 -34.01 28.06
N GLY A 6 -0.84 -33.36 28.99
CA GLY A 6 -1.50 -32.08 28.78
C GLY A 6 -0.47 -31.08 28.27
N LEU A 7 -0.49 -30.83 26.97
CA LEU A 7 0.17 -29.67 26.37
C LEU A 7 -0.37 -28.46 27.12
N ASN A 8 0.47 -27.85 27.95
CA ASN A 8 0.12 -26.66 28.71
C ASN A 8 -0.11 -25.53 27.70
N VAL A 9 -1.37 -25.36 27.27
CA VAL A 9 -1.76 -24.29 26.35
C VAL A 9 -1.65 -22.99 27.12
N ILE A 10 -0.69 -22.16 26.72
CA ILE A 10 -0.50 -20.84 27.32
C ILE A 10 -1.71 -20.01 26.93
N ASP A 11 -2.48 -19.60 27.93
CA ASP A 11 -3.62 -18.71 27.74
C ASP A 11 -3.12 -17.29 27.41
N MET A 12 -3.61 -16.74 26.31
CA MET A 12 -3.20 -15.43 25.79
C MET A 12 -4.07 -14.29 26.31
N GLU A 13 -5.11 -14.55 27.11
CA GLU A 13 -6.07 -13.54 27.58
C GLU A 13 -5.38 -12.34 28.25
N GLU A 14 -4.36 -12.59 29.08
CA GLU A 14 -3.61 -11.52 29.76
C GLU A 14 -2.86 -10.63 28.77
N ALA A 15 -2.15 -11.21 27.80
CA ALA A 15 -1.44 -10.47 26.75
C ALA A 15 -2.40 -9.71 25.83
N GLN A 16 -3.50 -10.35 25.42
CA GLN A 16 -4.54 -9.73 24.60
C GLN A 16 -5.15 -8.51 25.31
N ARG A 17 -5.48 -8.66 26.61
CA ARG A 17 -6.01 -7.57 27.42
C ARG A 17 -4.99 -6.44 27.59
N ALA A 18 -3.73 -6.77 27.84
CA ALA A 18 -2.66 -5.77 27.94
C ALA A 18 -2.51 -4.99 26.62
N ALA A 19 -2.51 -5.67 25.47
CA ALA A 19 -2.46 -5.03 24.16
C ALA A 19 -3.67 -4.12 23.91
N LEU A 20 -4.89 -4.60 24.21
CA LEU A 20 -6.12 -3.83 24.04
C LEU A 20 -6.10 -2.51 24.83
N PHE A 21 -5.55 -2.52 26.05
CA PHE A 21 -5.43 -1.34 26.90
C PHE A 21 -4.11 -0.57 26.72
N ARG A 22 -3.26 -0.97 25.77
CA ARG A 22 -1.92 -0.39 25.52
C ARG A 22 -0.99 -0.43 26.75
N ASP A 23 -1.14 -1.45 27.58
CA ASP A 23 -0.32 -1.71 28.76
C ASP A 23 0.91 -2.55 28.37
N TRP A 24 1.87 -1.90 27.71
CA TRP A 24 3.07 -2.57 27.19
C TRP A 24 3.99 -3.12 28.29
N GLU A 25 3.91 -2.57 29.50
CA GLU A 25 4.66 -3.10 30.63
C GLU A 25 4.16 -4.49 31.02
N ASN A 26 2.84 -4.65 31.20
CA ASN A 26 2.27 -5.97 31.48
C ASN A 26 2.34 -6.91 30.26
N PHE A 27 2.23 -6.38 29.04
CA PHE A 27 2.44 -7.16 27.82
C PHE A 27 3.85 -7.77 27.78
N ASN A 28 4.89 -6.97 27.99
CA ASN A 28 6.26 -7.46 28.04
C ASN A 28 6.49 -8.42 29.20
N LYS A 29 5.94 -8.10 30.38
CA LYS A 29 6.06 -8.98 31.56
C LYS A 29 5.45 -10.35 31.30
N PHE A 30 4.33 -10.42 30.59
CA PHE A 30 3.71 -11.68 30.21
C PHE A 30 4.65 -12.51 29.33
N PHE A 31 5.20 -11.93 28.26
CA PHE A 31 6.09 -12.65 27.33
C PHE A 31 7.48 -12.92 27.89
N ALA A 32 7.98 -12.10 28.81
CA ALA A 32 9.21 -12.41 29.55
C ALA A 32 9.08 -13.70 30.38
N ASN A 33 7.88 -13.97 30.91
CA ASN A 33 7.59 -15.21 31.64
C ASN A 33 7.19 -16.38 30.72
N ASN A 34 6.83 -16.09 29.47
CA ASN A 34 6.28 -17.04 28.50
C ASN A 34 6.88 -16.83 27.11
N ASN A 35 8.20 -16.78 26.98
CA ASN A 35 8.86 -16.41 25.71
C ASN A 35 8.55 -17.39 24.56
N GLN A 36 8.31 -18.67 24.87
CA GLN A 36 7.84 -19.69 23.93
C GLN A 36 6.44 -19.40 23.33
N ALA A 37 5.73 -18.41 23.86
CA ALA A 37 4.44 -17.94 23.35
C ALA A 37 4.58 -16.83 22.29
N LEU A 38 5.76 -16.19 22.17
CA LEU A 38 5.97 -15.04 21.26
C LEU A 38 5.71 -15.35 19.79
N LEU A 39 5.99 -16.57 19.35
CA LEU A 39 5.75 -17.04 17.98
C LEU A 39 4.36 -17.68 17.78
N LYS A 40 3.58 -17.83 18.86
CA LYS A 40 2.24 -18.43 18.78
C LYS A 40 1.22 -17.36 18.41
N PRO A 41 0.18 -17.73 17.63
CA PRO A 41 -0.99 -16.90 17.44
C PRO A 41 -1.58 -16.47 18.79
N MET A 42 -1.81 -15.18 18.95
CA MET A 42 -2.43 -14.63 20.14
C MET A 42 -3.80 -14.01 19.87
N ASP A 43 -4.29 -13.99 18.63
CA ASP A 43 -5.66 -13.54 18.32
C ASP A 43 -6.29 -14.33 17.14
N MET A 44 -7.52 -13.98 16.79
CA MET A 44 -8.28 -14.61 15.71
C MET A 44 -7.72 -14.33 14.31
N GLY A 45 -6.97 -13.24 14.14
CA GLY A 45 -6.24 -12.92 12.91
C GLY A 45 -4.92 -13.67 12.79
N LEU A 46 -4.66 -14.61 13.70
CA LEU A 46 -3.40 -15.34 13.85
C LEU A 46 -2.18 -14.43 14.03
N ASN A 47 -2.37 -13.21 14.53
CA ASN A 47 -1.27 -12.32 14.82
C ASN A 47 -0.47 -12.89 15.99
N THR A 48 0.85 -12.84 15.86
CA THR A 48 1.78 -13.07 16.97
C THR A 48 1.97 -11.77 17.77
N ALA A 49 2.65 -11.86 18.92
CA ALA A 49 3.00 -10.68 19.70
C ALA A 49 3.75 -9.61 18.88
N PHE A 50 4.58 -10.07 17.93
CA PHE A 50 5.35 -9.20 17.04
C PHE A 50 4.46 -8.43 16.05
N HIS A 51 3.42 -9.05 15.48
CA HIS A 51 2.47 -8.38 14.60
C HIS A 51 1.66 -7.33 15.36
N VAL A 52 1.20 -7.68 16.57
CA VAL A 52 0.46 -6.75 17.44
C VAL A 52 1.33 -5.55 17.81
N ALA A 53 2.63 -5.74 18.02
CA ALA A 53 3.55 -4.63 18.27
C ALA A 53 3.68 -3.65 17.08
N MET A 54 3.38 -4.10 15.85
CA MET A 54 3.50 -3.30 14.62
C MET A 54 2.19 -2.68 14.15
N ALA A 55 1.05 -3.30 14.43
CA ALA A 55 -0.25 -2.86 13.93
C ALA A 55 -0.84 -1.64 14.65
N LEU A 56 -0.08 -0.98 15.53
CA LEU A 56 -0.62 0.03 16.44
C LEU A 56 -0.17 1.42 16.03
N GLU A 57 -1.12 2.36 16.04
CA GLU A 57 -0.83 3.78 15.80
C GLU A 57 -0.13 4.42 17.01
N SER A 58 1.07 3.95 17.37
CA SER A 58 1.85 4.46 18.50
C SER A 58 3.26 4.85 18.06
N THR A 59 3.91 5.72 18.81
CA THR A 59 5.31 6.12 18.55
C THR A 59 6.31 5.09 19.10
N ARG A 60 5.83 4.02 19.75
CA ARG A 60 6.65 3.04 20.48
C ARG A 60 6.82 1.70 19.76
N ASP A 61 6.34 1.58 18.52
CA ASP A 61 6.26 0.30 17.82
C ASP A 61 7.64 -0.37 17.66
N ALA A 62 8.66 0.43 17.33
CA ALA A 62 10.03 -0.06 17.18
C ALA A 62 10.67 -0.50 18.51
N GLU A 63 10.40 0.20 19.61
CA GLU A 63 10.95 -0.12 20.94
C GLU A 63 10.34 -1.41 21.47
N LEU A 64 9.02 -1.54 21.39
CA LEU A 64 8.31 -2.75 21.79
C LEU A 64 8.74 -3.93 20.94
N LEU A 65 8.81 -3.77 19.60
CA LEU A 65 9.29 -4.84 18.72
C LEU A 65 10.70 -5.30 19.12
N LYS A 66 11.61 -4.36 19.40
CA LYS A 66 12.97 -4.66 19.81
C LYS A 66 12.99 -5.46 21.12
N GLU A 67 12.25 -5.01 22.13
CA GLU A 67 12.16 -5.70 23.43
C GLU A 67 11.68 -7.15 23.25
N LEU A 68 10.65 -7.38 22.44
CA LEU A 68 10.13 -8.73 22.17
C LEU A 68 11.13 -9.59 21.39
N LEU A 69 11.82 -9.03 20.39
CA LEU A 69 12.83 -9.78 19.60
C LEU A 69 14.02 -10.16 20.49
N GLU A 70 14.39 -9.33 21.46
CA GLU A 70 15.46 -9.61 22.40
C GLU A 70 15.12 -10.71 23.42
N MET A 71 13.84 -11.06 23.61
CA MET A 71 13.39 -12.17 24.47
C MET A 71 13.57 -13.56 23.84
N VAL A 72 13.83 -13.64 22.54
CA VAL A 72 13.98 -14.89 21.79
C VAL A 72 15.40 -15.08 21.23
N GLY A 73 15.75 -16.33 20.90
CA GLY A 73 17.01 -16.70 20.29
C GLY A 73 17.13 -16.24 18.82
N GLU A 74 18.32 -16.40 18.24
CA GLU A 74 18.59 -15.92 16.87
C GLU A 74 17.72 -16.61 15.82
N GLU A 75 17.53 -17.93 15.94
CA GLU A 75 16.68 -18.69 15.03
C GLU A 75 15.21 -18.26 15.13
N GLU A 76 14.70 -18.08 16.34
CA GLU A 76 13.34 -17.61 16.56
C GLU A 76 13.14 -16.16 16.10
N ARG A 77 14.17 -15.30 16.14
CA ARG A 77 14.10 -13.98 15.52
C ARG A 77 13.90 -14.10 14.01
N TRP A 78 14.65 -15.00 13.35
CA TRP A 78 14.50 -15.22 11.91
C TRP A 78 13.06 -15.62 11.58
N GLN A 79 12.52 -16.55 12.38
CA GLN A 79 11.14 -17.01 12.25
C GLN A 79 10.15 -15.87 12.54
N ALA A 80 10.39 -15.05 13.56
CA ALA A 80 9.51 -13.94 13.94
C ALA A 80 9.33 -12.93 12.80
N LEU A 81 10.40 -12.60 12.08
CA LEU A 81 10.35 -11.66 10.95
C LEU A 81 9.51 -12.19 9.77
N ARG A 82 9.47 -13.51 9.59
CA ARG A 82 8.90 -14.18 8.41
C ARG A 82 7.57 -14.89 8.67
N LYS A 83 7.21 -15.07 9.94
CA LYS A 83 5.96 -15.73 10.31
C LYS A 83 4.80 -14.91 9.76
N ALA A 84 3.98 -15.53 8.93
CA ALA A 84 2.74 -14.94 8.45
C ALA A 84 1.65 -14.98 9.54
N ASN A 85 0.82 -13.94 9.59
CA ASN A 85 -0.48 -13.97 10.26
C ASN A 85 -1.54 -14.67 9.38
N GLY A 86 -2.83 -14.51 9.70
CA GLY A 86 -3.93 -15.17 9.01
C GLY A 86 -4.21 -14.69 7.60
N ASP A 87 -3.65 -13.53 7.20
CA ASP A 87 -3.76 -12.95 5.86
C ASP A 87 -2.49 -13.20 5.02
N GLY A 88 -1.53 -13.96 5.56
CA GLY A 88 -0.22 -14.14 4.93
C GLY A 88 0.77 -13.00 5.22
N ASP A 89 0.37 -11.98 5.98
CA ASP A 89 1.20 -10.79 6.22
C ASP A 89 2.34 -11.12 7.19
N THR A 90 3.56 -10.73 6.80
CA THR A 90 4.73 -10.73 7.68
C THR A 90 4.83 -9.42 8.46
N LEU A 91 5.81 -9.31 9.37
CA LEU A 91 6.06 -8.04 10.09
C LEU A 91 6.27 -6.85 9.17
N LEU A 92 6.93 -7.05 8.03
CA LEU A 92 7.17 -5.95 7.10
C LEU A 92 5.89 -5.54 6.37
N HIS A 93 4.98 -6.47 6.07
CA HIS A 93 3.67 -6.13 5.50
C HIS A 93 2.85 -5.27 6.47
N VAL A 94 2.75 -5.71 7.73
CA VAL A 94 2.02 -4.99 8.78
C VAL A 94 2.64 -3.63 9.05
N ALA A 95 3.97 -3.56 9.17
CA ALA A 95 4.66 -2.28 9.38
C ALA A 95 4.49 -1.33 8.19
N ALA A 96 4.54 -1.87 6.96
CA ALA A 96 4.35 -1.07 5.75
C ALA A 96 2.93 -0.48 5.66
N ALA A 97 1.93 -1.25 6.08
CA ALA A 97 0.53 -0.87 6.12
C ALA A 97 0.22 0.14 7.26
N SER A 98 0.68 -0.14 8.48
CA SER A 98 0.12 0.46 9.70
C SER A 98 1.03 1.46 10.42
N CYS A 99 2.36 1.32 10.30
CA CYS A 99 3.28 2.17 11.07
C CYS A 99 3.38 3.58 10.49
N LYS A 100 3.40 4.59 11.36
CA LYS A 100 3.58 6.00 10.98
C LYS A 100 5.06 6.41 10.95
N GLU A 101 5.89 5.74 11.74
CA GLU A 101 7.32 6.02 11.86
C GLU A 101 8.17 4.95 11.17
N LEU A 102 9.25 5.41 10.54
CA LEU A 102 10.15 4.56 9.75
C LEU A 102 10.98 3.62 10.62
N ASN A 103 11.20 3.98 11.88
CA ASN A 103 12.03 3.22 12.82
C ASN A 103 11.63 1.75 12.91
N ALA A 104 10.34 1.43 12.81
CA ALA A 104 9.84 0.06 12.85
C ALA A 104 10.31 -0.75 11.63
N VAL A 105 10.16 -0.20 10.43
CA VAL A 105 10.61 -0.82 9.18
C VAL A 105 12.13 -0.91 9.11
N GLU A 106 12.83 0.15 9.51
CA GLU A 106 14.30 0.15 9.59
C GLU A 106 14.81 -0.94 10.55
N LEU A 107 14.16 -1.10 11.70
CA LEU A 107 14.48 -2.14 12.68
C LEU A 107 14.28 -3.54 12.09
N VAL A 108 13.13 -3.80 11.45
CA VAL A 108 12.83 -5.09 10.81
C VAL A 108 13.88 -5.44 9.74
N LEU A 109 14.20 -4.48 8.85
CA LEU A 109 15.20 -4.66 7.80
C LEU A 109 16.62 -4.82 8.36
N ASP A 110 16.94 -4.17 9.48
CA ASP A 110 18.23 -4.34 10.14
C ASP A 110 18.37 -5.69 10.84
N TYR A 111 17.30 -6.21 11.44
CA TYR A 111 17.30 -7.58 11.96
C TYR A 111 17.39 -8.61 10.83
N GLU A 112 16.73 -8.39 9.69
CA GLU A 112 16.84 -9.27 8.52
C GLU A 112 18.30 -9.43 8.06
N LYS A 113 19.08 -8.34 8.06
CA LYS A 113 20.52 -8.38 7.70
C LYS A 113 21.38 -9.10 8.74
N LYS A 114 20.99 -9.02 10.02
CA LYS A 114 21.78 -9.56 11.15
C LYS A 114 21.53 -11.04 11.36
N VAL A 115 20.28 -11.48 11.19
CA VAL A 115 19.86 -12.82 11.51
C VAL A 115 20.10 -13.72 10.31
N GLN A 116 20.84 -14.81 10.52
CA GLN A 116 21.09 -15.79 9.47
C GLN A 116 19.88 -16.72 9.31
N ALA A 117 19.59 -17.11 8.06
CA ALA A 117 18.68 -18.22 7.84
C ALA A 117 19.23 -19.49 8.50
N PRO A 118 18.37 -20.38 9.02
CA PRO A 118 18.81 -21.68 9.54
C PRO A 118 19.70 -22.39 8.52
N LEU A 119 20.75 -23.07 9.00
CA LEU A 119 21.72 -23.79 8.16
C LEU A 119 20.99 -24.81 7.26
N GLU A 120 21.57 -25.03 6.07
CA GLU A 120 21.06 -25.97 5.06
C GLU A 120 20.81 -27.36 5.64
N ASP A 121 19.56 -27.81 5.65
CA ASP A 121 19.27 -29.22 5.60
C ASP A 121 19.34 -29.62 4.12
N GLU A 122 20.31 -30.49 3.76
CA GLU A 122 20.62 -30.90 2.37
C GLU A 122 19.43 -31.52 1.59
N GLU A 123 18.30 -31.82 2.26
CA GLU A 123 17.22 -32.65 1.71
C GLU A 123 16.13 -31.89 0.93
N THR A 124 16.06 -30.55 0.97
CA THR A 124 14.95 -29.80 0.35
C THR A 124 15.40 -28.57 -0.45
N GLU A 125 15.92 -28.82 -1.66
CA GLU A 125 16.40 -27.82 -2.62
C GLU A 125 15.36 -26.71 -2.97
N GLY A 126 14.06 -26.99 -2.79
CA GLY A 126 12.95 -26.05 -3.02
C GLY A 126 12.67 -25.09 -1.85
N ASP A 127 12.80 -25.57 -0.61
CA ASP A 127 12.43 -24.85 0.63
C ASP A 127 13.47 -23.75 0.96
N TRP A 128 14.72 -23.99 0.60
CA TRP A 128 15.82 -23.04 0.76
C TRP A 128 15.67 -21.77 -0.11
N LYS A 129 15.14 -21.89 -1.34
CA LYS A 129 14.98 -20.72 -2.22
C LYS A 129 14.08 -19.66 -1.59
N GLU A 130 13.02 -20.09 -0.90
CA GLU A 130 12.11 -19.20 -0.18
C GLU A 130 12.76 -18.56 1.06
N LYS A 131 13.64 -19.31 1.77
CA LYS A 131 14.38 -18.81 2.95
C LYS A 131 15.35 -17.66 2.65
N LYS A 132 15.80 -17.51 1.38
CA LYS A 132 16.68 -16.42 0.93
C LYS A 132 15.94 -15.19 0.40
N ILE A 133 14.63 -15.28 0.19
CA ILE A 133 13.84 -14.16 -0.35
C ILE A 133 13.85 -13.03 0.66
N SER A 134 14.17 -11.81 0.22
CA SER A 134 14.13 -10.66 1.13
C SER A 134 12.69 -10.37 1.60
N LEU A 135 12.52 -9.88 2.82
CA LEU A 135 11.22 -9.52 3.38
C LEU A 135 10.44 -8.56 2.48
N VAL A 136 11.13 -7.67 1.75
CA VAL A 136 10.50 -6.72 0.79
C VAL A 136 9.88 -7.43 -0.43
N GLU A 137 10.32 -8.65 -0.74
CA GLU A 137 9.87 -9.45 -1.88
C GLU A 137 8.85 -10.53 -1.51
N LEU A 138 8.70 -10.82 -0.21
CA LEU A 138 7.68 -11.75 0.26
C LEU A 138 6.29 -11.23 -0.11
N ARG A 139 5.39 -12.17 -0.38
CA ARG A 139 4.01 -11.90 -0.73
C ARG A 139 3.09 -12.58 0.28
N ASN A 140 2.04 -11.86 0.67
CA ASN A 140 0.98 -12.41 1.51
C ASN A 140 0.01 -13.30 0.69
N ASP A 141 -1.08 -13.77 1.30
CA ASP A 141 -2.02 -14.70 0.66
C ASP A 141 -2.80 -14.05 -0.51
N TYR A 142 -2.79 -12.71 -0.57
CA TYR A 142 -3.34 -11.92 -1.68
C TYR A 142 -2.30 -11.64 -2.78
N GLU A 143 -1.12 -12.24 -2.68
CA GLU A 143 0.04 -11.99 -3.52
C GLU A 143 0.54 -10.54 -3.48
N GLU A 144 0.28 -9.81 -2.40
CA GLU A 144 0.69 -8.42 -2.20
C GLU A 144 2.04 -8.38 -1.49
N THR A 145 2.92 -7.47 -1.91
CA THR A 145 4.21 -7.23 -1.25
C THR A 145 4.07 -6.08 -0.23
N PRO A 146 5.03 -5.85 0.69
CA PRO A 146 4.93 -4.77 1.67
C PRO A 146 4.75 -3.37 1.04
N ILE A 147 5.37 -3.11 -0.12
CA ILE A 147 5.16 -1.85 -0.84
C ILE A 147 3.74 -1.74 -1.41
N PHE A 148 3.14 -2.85 -1.84
CA PHE A 148 1.75 -2.88 -2.29
C PHE A 148 0.79 -2.61 -1.13
N THR A 149 1.01 -3.22 0.05
CA THR A 149 0.18 -2.97 1.23
C THR A 149 0.29 -1.52 1.71
N ALA A 150 1.48 -0.91 1.68
CA ALA A 150 1.65 0.52 1.98
C ALA A 150 0.81 1.41 1.04
N SER A 151 0.74 1.07 -0.26
CA SER A 151 -0.11 1.80 -1.21
C SER A 151 -1.60 1.56 -0.99
N LYS A 152 -1.97 0.32 -0.63
CA LYS A 152 -3.36 -0.07 -0.35
C LYS A 152 -3.93 0.72 0.83
N GLU A 153 -3.12 0.94 1.86
CA GLU A 153 -3.49 1.72 3.05
C GLU A 153 -3.22 3.23 2.92
N GLY A 154 -2.68 3.69 1.79
CA GLY A 154 -2.39 5.11 1.57
C GLY A 154 -1.21 5.65 2.39
N ASN A 155 -0.34 4.78 2.89
CA ASN A 155 0.80 5.17 3.71
C ASN A 155 1.96 5.67 2.84
N LEU A 156 1.83 6.89 2.29
CA LEU A 156 2.79 7.48 1.36
C LEU A 156 4.22 7.51 1.91
N LYS A 157 4.40 7.90 3.18
CA LYS A 157 5.71 7.96 3.85
C LYS A 157 6.39 6.59 3.84
N MET A 158 5.64 5.55 4.15
CA MET A 158 6.17 4.19 4.21
C MET A 158 6.40 3.59 2.82
N LEU A 159 5.47 3.83 1.89
CA LEU A 159 5.61 3.48 0.49
C LEU A 159 6.93 4.01 -0.10
N GLN A 160 7.19 5.30 0.11
CA GLN A 160 8.42 5.95 -0.35
C GLN A 160 9.67 5.33 0.27
N HIS A 161 9.65 5.03 1.57
CA HIS A 161 10.81 4.47 2.26
C HIS A 161 11.11 3.05 1.79
N VAL A 162 10.10 2.16 1.76
CA VAL A 162 10.26 0.78 1.30
C VAL A 162 10.68 0.74 -0.17
N ALA A 163 10.14 1.62 -1.03
CA ALA A 163 10.57 1.74 -2.43
C ALA A 163 12.06 2.08 -2.58
N LYS A 164 12.61 2.93 -1.71
CA LYS A 164 14.05 3.23 -1.69
C LYS A 164 14.87 1.99 -1.31
N CYS A 165 14.40 1.18 -0.36
CA CYS A 165 15.06 -0.05 0.06
C CYS A 165 15.09 -1.11 -1.03
N VAL A 166 14.01 -1.24 -1.80
CA VAL A 166 13.94 -2.15 -2.97
C VAL A 166 14.87 -1.68 -4.09
N GLY A 167 14.93 -0.38 -4.33
CA GLY A 167 15.72 0.20 -5.40
C GLY A 167 15.03 0.16 -6.77
N ALA A 168 15.47 1.05 -7.65
CA ALA A 168 14.78 1.36 -8.90
C ALA A 168 14.68 0.19 -9.90
N ALA A 169 15.72 -0.64 -9.97
CA ALA A 169 15.80 -1.76 -10.93
C ALA A 169 14.73 -2.82 -10.68
N ASP A 170 14.38 -3.03 -9.40
CA ASP A 170 13.48 -4.07 -8.95
C ASP A 170 12.07 -3.53 -8.65
N LEU A 171 11.91 -2.22 -8.46
CA LEU A 171 10.67 -1.60 -7.98
C LEU A 171 9.41 -2.04 -8.74
N ARG A 172 9.49 -2.09 -10.08
CA ARG A 172 8.34 -2.39 -10.94
C ARG A 172 7.76 -3.78 -10.69
N LYS A 173 8.55 -4.75 -10.23
CA LYS A 173 8.06 -6.12 -9.94
C LYS A 173 7.08 -6.17 -8.76
N HIS A 174 7.09 -5.14 -7.93
CA HIS A 174 6.22 -5.02 -6.76
C HIS A 174 4.92 -4.25 -7.04
N PHE A 175 4.79 -3.63 -8.22
CA PHE A 175 3.62 -2.81 -8.56
C PHE A 175 2.38 -3.61 -8.93
N TYR A 176 2.44 -4.94 -8.84
CA TYR A 176 1.35 -5.83 -9.22
C TYR A 176 1.19 -6.94 -8.19
N ARG A 177 -0.05 -7.25 -7.84
CA ARG A 177 -0.42 -8.53 -7.23
C ARG A 177 -0.86 -9.50 -8.34
N GLY A 178 -0.48 -10.76 -8.23
CA GLY A 178 -0.60 -11.72 -9.35
C GLY A 178 -2.03 -12.21 -9.59
N ALA A 179 -2.89 -12.21 -8.56
CA ALA A 179 -4.21 -12.83 -8.59
C ALA A 179 -5.20 -12.19 -9.58
N ASP A 180 -5.10 -10.88 -9.80
CA ASP A 180 -6.08 -10.11 -10.61
C ASP A 180 -5.46 -9.00 -11.49
N LYS A 181 -4.12 -9.00 -11.61
CA LYS A 181 -3.32 -7.97 -12.30
C LYS A 181 -3.62 -6.53 -11.86
N THR A 182 -4.25 -6.35 -10.69
CA THR A 182 -4.48 -5.02 -10.13
C THR A 182 -3.14 -4.39 -9.84
N SER A 183 -2.87 -3.25 -10.48
CA SER A 183 -1.65 -2.50 -10.20
C SER A 183 -1.77 -1.68 -8.92
N ILE A 184 -0.64 -1.31 -8.35
CA ILE A 184 -0.50 -0.47 -7.17
C ILE A 184 -1.21 0.90 -7.35
N LEU A 185 -1.30 1.40 -8.59
CA LEU A 185 -2.06 2.62 -8.89
C LEU A 185 -3.57 2.39 -8.84
N HIS A 186 -4.06 1.24 -9.35
CA HIS A 186 -5.48 0.91 -9.29
C HIS A 186 -5.95 0.85 -7.83
N ILE A 187 -5.20 0.18 -6.95
CA ILE A 187 -5.59 0.06 -5.53
C ILE A 187 -5.53 1.41 -4.80
N ALA A 188 -4.53 2.25 -5.10
CA ALA A 188 -4.45 3.61 -4.54
C ALA A 188 -5.68 4.45 -4.95
N ILE A 189 -6.12 4.36 -6.20
CA ILE A 189 -7.32 5.04 -6.68
C ILE A 189 -8.58 4.48 -6.02
N ILE A 190 -8.71 3.15 -5.93
CA ILE A 190 -9.83 2.48 -5.25
C ILE A 190 -9.94 2.93 -3.78
N GLY A 191 -8.81 2.99 -3.08
CA GLY A 191 -8.68 3.49 -1.70
C GLY A 191 -8.80 5.02 -1.57
N GLN A 192 -8.89 5.76 -2.67
CA GLN A 192 -8.91 7.23 -2.72
C GLN A 192 -7.66 7.90 -2.10
N HIS A 193 -6.51 7.20 -2.14
CA HIS A 193 -5.20 7.69 -1.71
C HIS A 193 -4.52 8.47 -2.84
N PHE A 194 -5.04 9.68 -3.12
CA PHE A 194 -4.63 10.47 -4.29
C PHE A 194 -3.19 10.98 -4.23
N ASP A 195 -2.66 11.23 -3.05
CA ASP A 195 -1.26 11.57 -2.81
C ASP A 195 -0.31 10.43 -3.21
N VAL A 196 -0.65 9.19 -2.83
CA VAL A 196 0.02 7.97 -3.30
C VAL A 196 -0.11 7.81 -4.80
N ALA A 197 -1.31 7.98 -5.37
CA ALA A 197 -1.53 7.87 -6.80
C ALA A 197 -0.68 8.88 -7.61
N VAL A 198 -0.59 10.13 -7.13
CA VAL A 198 0.27 11.16 -7.72
C VAL A 198 1.74 10.77 -7.64
N TRP A 199 2.21 10.28 -6.48
CA TRP A 199 3.58 9.83 -6.32
C TRP A 199 3.92 8.67 -7.26
N LEU A 200 3.03 7.68 -7.40
CA LEU A 200 3.22 6.53 -8.29
C LEU A 200 3.31 6.95 -9.75
N LEU A 201 2.48 7.88 -10.21
CA LEU A 201 2.54 8.43 -11.56
C LEU A 201 3.80 9.25 -11.80
N GLU A 202 4.32 9.90 -10.75
CA GLU A 202 5.64 10.51 -10.82
C GLU A 202 6.73 9.45 -10.94
N VAL A 203 6.72 8.40 -10.14
CA VAL A 203 7.74 7.34 -10.24
C VAL A 203 7.69 6.61 -11.59
N ASP A 204 6.49 6.28 -12.07
CA ASP A 204 6.27 5.55 -13.31
C ASP A 204 4.95 5.95 -13.99
N GLY A 205 5.04 6.91 -14.91
CA GLY A 205 3.87 7.42 -15.64
C GLY A 205 3.20 6.40 -16.56
N SER A 206 3.84 5.26 -16.87
CA SER A 206 3.24 4.23 -17.72
C SER A 206 2.06 3.53 -17.03
N LEU A 207 2.03 3.53 -15.69
CA LEU A 207 0.95 2.97 -14.87
C LEU A 207 -0.43 3.54 -15.23
N ALA A 208 -0.50 4.78 -15.73
CA ALA A 208 -1.75 5.42 -16.13
C ALA A 208 -2.51 4.69 -17.25
N ASN A 209 -1.77 3.98 -18.12
CA ASN A 209 -2.32 3.31 -19.30
C ASN A 209 -2.59 1.82 -19.07
N GLU A 210 -2.23 1.31 -17.90
CA GLU A 210 -2.43 -0.10 -17.57
C GLU A 210 -3.89 -0.36 -17.23
N THR A 211 -4.32 -1.58 -17.51
CA THR A 211 -5.67 -2.03 -17.21
C THR A 211 -5.65 -3.19 -16.23
N ASP A 212 -6.57 -3.18 -15.28
CA ASP A 212 -6.87 -4.36 -14.45
C ASP A 212 -7.45 -5.52 -15.28
N ASP A 213 -7.73 -6.65 -14.64
CA ASP A 213 -8.37 -7.80 -15.30
C ASP A 213 -9.79 -7.50 -15.82
N SER A 214 -10.46 -6.49 -15.25
CA SER A 214 -11.75 -5.98 -15.73
C SER A 214 -11.62 -5.02 -16.92
N LYS A 215 -10.40 -4.82 -17.45
CA LYS A 215 -10.08 -3.93 -18.57
C LYS A 215 -10.31 -2.45 -18.27
N PHE A 216 -10.33 -2.07 -16.99
CA PHE A 216 -10.39 -0.67 -16.59
C PHE A 216 -9.01 -0.11 -16.34
N THR A 217 -8.75 1.08 -16.88
CA THR A 217 -7.62 1.89 -16.44
C THR A 217 -7.94 2.55 -15.09
N SER A 218 -6.90 2.99 -14.39
CA SER A 218 -7.05 3.76 -13.15
C SER A 218 -7.93 5.01 -13.34
N LEU A 219 -7.88 5.66 -14.51
CA LEU A 219 -8.76 6.80 -14.85
C LEU A 219 -10.23 6.38 -15.00
N GLN A 220 -10.49 5.23 -15.62
CA GLN A 220 -11.84 4.72 -15.79
C GLN A 220 -12.43 4.25 -14.46
N LEU A 221 -11.62 3.70 -13.55
CA LEU A 221 -12.04 3.42 -12.17
C LEU A 221 -12.43 4.70 -11.45
N LEU A 222 -11.60 5.75 -11.53
CA LEU A 222 -11.87 7.05 -10.93
C LEU A 222 -13.19 7.67 -11.45
N ALA A 223 -13.42 7.61 -12.76
CA ALA A 223 -14.64 8.14 -13.39
C ALA A 223 -15.92 7.41 -12.95
N LYS A 224 -15.80 6.16 -12.50
CA LYS A 224 -16.92 5.34 -12.00
C LYS A 224 -17.23 5.58 -10.52
N MET A 225 -16.43 6.36 -9.80
CA MET A 225 -16.68 6.64 -8.39
C MET A 225 -17.76 7.71 -8.21
N PRO A 226 -18.96 7.38 -7.71
CA PRO A 226 -20.08 8.32 -7.64
C PRO A 226 -19.88 9.45 -6.61
N PHE A 227 -18.96 9.29 -5.66
CA PHE A 227 -18.73 10.24 -4.55
C PHE A 227 -17.58 11.23 -4.79
N VAL A 228 -16.65 10.92 -5.70
CA VAL A 228 -15.52 11.82 -6.03
C VAL A 228 -15.99 12.99 -6.90
N PHE A 229 -17.07 12.80 -7.66
CA PHE A 229 -17.68 13.84 -8.50
C PHE A 229 -19.19 13.91 -8.18
N PRO A 230 -19.66 14.88 -7.37
CA PRO A 230 -21.07 14.96 -6.97
C PRO A 230 -21.97 15.43 -8.13
N SER A 231 -22.17 14.61 -9.15
CA SER A 231 -22.78 15.00 -10.43
C SER A 231 -24.32 15.08 -10.46
N HIS A 232 -24.97 15.46 -9.35
CA HIS A 232 -26.43 15.65 -9.30
C HIS A 232 -26.90 17.10 -9.05
N SER A 233 -25.99 18.08 -8.90
CA SER A 233 -26.39 19.50 -8.88
C SER A 233 -25.99 20.17 -10.19
N GLN A 234 -26.92 20.81 -10.91
CA GLN A 234 -26.70 21.48 -12.20
C GLN A 234 -25.34 22.22 -12.30
N PHE A 235 -24.35 21.58 -12.93
CA PHE A 235 -22.98 22.09 -13.08
C PHE A 235 -22.89 23.08 -14.26
N SER A 236 -23.18 24.36 -14.04
CA SER A 236 -22.81 25.43 -14.98
C SER A 236 -21.72 26.37 -14.43
N THR A 237 -21.46 26.35 -13.12
CA THR A 237 -20.45 27.21 -12.45
C THR A 237 -19.35 26.46 -11.71
N LEU A 238 -19.54 25.17 -11.35
CA LEU A 238 -18.54 24.40 -10.60
C LEU A 238 -17.27 24.06 -11.40
N LYS A 239 -17.28 24.22 -12.74
CA LYS A 239 -16.05 24.11 -13.54
C LYS A 239 -14.99 25.12 -13.11
N SER A 240 -15.43 26.32 -12.69
CA SER A 240 -14.52 27.33 -12.13
C SER A 240 -14.18 27.03 -10.68
N LEU A 241 -15.11 26.46 -9.90
CA LEU A 241 -14.86 26.13 -8.49
C LEU A 241 -13.90 24.95 -8.35
N ILE A 242 -14.00 23.88 -9.15
CA ILE A 242 -13.03 22.77 -9.17
C ILE A 242 -11.66 23.27 -9.64
N TYR A 243 -11.61 24.22 -10.58
CA TYR A 243 -10.39 24.88 -11.02
C TYR A 243 -9.72 25.73 -9.91
N TYR A 244 -10.51 26.39 -9.05
CA TYR A 244 -10.01 27.20 -7.91
C TYR A 244 -9.89 26.42 -6.57
N LEU A 245 -10.52 25.24 -6.47
CA LEU A 245 -10.46 24.35 -5.31
C LEU A 245 -9.45 23.22 -5.48
N LEU A 246 -8.81 23.09 -6.65
CA LEU A 246 -7.49 22.47 -6.75
C LEU A 246 -6.55 23.46 -6.08
N PRO A 247 -6.11 23.21 -4.85
CA PRO A 247 -5.14 24.11 -4.26
C PRO A 247 -3.89 23.98 -5.12
N GLU A 248 -3.16 25.07 -5.33
CA GLU A 248 -1.73 24.98 -5.60
C GLU A 248 -1.09 24.37 -4.33
N TYR A 249 -1.37 23.10 -4.04
CA TYR A 249 -0.63 22.33 -3.08
C TYR A 249 0.72 22.11 -3.74
N GLU A 250 1.69 22.97 -3.41
CA GLU A 250 3.07 22.54 -3.37
C GLU A 250 3.10 21.30 -2.46
N TYR A 251 3.17 20.12 -3.06
CA TYR A 251 3.41 18.88 -2.35
C TYR A 251 4.82 18.96 -1.74
N GLN A 252 4.93 19.57 -0.55
CA GLN A 252 6.20 19.77 0.15
C GLN A 252 6.82 18.44 0.64
N ASP A 253 6.07 17.33 0.58
CA ASP A 253 6.51 16.02 1.07
C ASP A 253 7.08 15.09 -0.02
N PHE A 254 7.16 15.54 -1.28
CA PHE A 254 7.83 14.74 -2.31
C PHE A 254 9.33 14.95 -2.28
N ASP A 255 10.05 13.90 -1.91
CA ASP A 255 11.49 13.81 -2.13
C ASP A 255 11.78 13.67 -3.63
N HIS A 256 11.88 14.81 -4.32
CA HIS A 256 12.12 14.90 -5.76
C HIS A 256 13.42 14.23 -6.20
N GLU A 257 14.44 14.19 -5.35
CA GLU A 257 15.70 13.53 -5.69
C GLU A 257 15.50 12.02 -5.69
N SER A 258 14.81 11.47 -4.70
CA SER A 258 14.45 10.05 -4.69
C SER A 258 13.57 9.67 -5.88
N ILE A 259 12.60 10.50 -6.25
CA ILE A 259 11.78 10.24 -7.46
C ILE A 259 12.67 10.20 -8.71
N ARG A 260 13.64 11.10 -8.85
CA ARG A 260 14.59 11.08 -9.99
C ARG A 260 15.41 9.81 -10.04
N VAL A 261 15.93 9.36 -8.90
CA VAL A 261 16.70 8.12 -8.80
C VAL A 261 15.83 6.91 -9.18
N LEU A 262 14.60 6.84 -8.66
CA LEU A 262 13.66 5.78 -8.98
C LEU A 262 13.27 5.78 -10.47
N ARG A 263 13.03 6.95 -11.06
CA ARG A 263 12.76 7.10 -12.51
C ARG A 263 13.92 6.63 -13.39
N GLN A 264 15.14 7.08 -13.12
CA GLN A 264 16.29 6.77 -13.98
C GLN A 264 16.60 5.27 -14.06
N GLY A 265 16.34 4.54 -12.95
CA GLY A 265 16.51 3.10 -12.94
C GLY A 265 15.39 2.33 -13.65
N THR A 266 14.15 2.82 -13.64
CA THR A 266 13.06 2.21 -14.43
C THR A 266 13.21 2.51 -15.93
N GLU A 267 13.68 3.71 -16.28
CA GLU A 267 13.89 4.18 -17.66
C GLU A 267 15.12 3.57 -18.35
N SER A 268 16.12 3.06 -17.61
CA SER A 268 17.30 2.40 -18.21
C SER A 268 16.96 1.09 -18.95
N SER A 269 15.71 0.62 -18.89
CA SER A 269 15.17 -0.46 -19.71
C SER A 269 14.57 0.02 -21.05
N ASN A 270 14.30 1.31 -21.22
CA ASN A 270 13.75 1.92 -22.44
C ASN A 270 14.31 3.33 -22.63
N GLY A 271 15.43 3.45 -23.34
CA GLY A 271 16.07 4.74 -23.55
C GLY A 271 15.19 5.71 -24.36
N ILE A 272 14.89 6.89 -23.79
CA ILE A 272 14.73 8.18 -24.49
C ILE A 272 15.01 9.31 -23.47
N GLY A 273 16.03 10.13 -23.78
CA GLY A 273 15.96 11.61 -23.77
C GLY A 273 15.75 12.38 -22.46
N ASN A 274 16.87 12.80 -21.88
CA ASN A 274 16.98 13.82 -20.82
C ASN A 274 16.34 15.17 -21.23
N GLY A 275 15.42 15.70 -20.43
CA GLY A 275 14.83 17.02 -20.63
C GLY A 275 14.09 17.52 -19.38
N ASN A 276 14.36 18.77 -18.99
CA ASN A 276 13.75 19.48 -17.85
C ASN A 276 12.22 19.26 -17.74
N ALA A 277 11.81 18.28 -16.93
CA ALA A 277 10.43 17.75 -16.93
C ALA A 277 9.58 18.19 -15.72
N HIS A 278 10.11 18.98 -14.78
CA HIS A 278 9.49 19.13 -13.45
C HIS A 278 8.23 20.01 -13.38
N THR A 279 7.83 20.71 -14.44
CA THR A 279 6.58 21.52 -14.45
C THR A 279 5.72 21.25 -15.68
N SER A 280 6.29 20.61 -16.71
CA SER A 280 5.61 20.36 -17.98
C SER A 280 4.87 19.02 -18.01
N VAL A 281 5.31 18.01 -17.25
CA VAL A 281 4.67 16.69 -17.28
C VAL A 281 3.33 16.70 -16.54
N PHE A 282 3.27 17.31 -15.36
CA PHE A 282 2.01 17.53 -14.65
C PHE A 282 1.02 18.39 -15.42
N THR A 283 1.46 19.48 -16.04
CA THR A 283 0.59 20.29 -16.90
C THR A 283 0.17 19.54 -18.16
N ARG A 284 0.98 18.62 -18.69
CA ARG A 284 0.63 17.79 -19.86
C ARG A 284 -0.25 16.60 -19.53
N ILE A 285 -0.06 15.93 -18.39
CA ILE A 285 -0.89 14.82 -17.92
C ILE A 285 -2.24 15.36 -17.47
N ASN A 286 -2.29 16.42 -16.66
CA ASN A 286 -3.56 17.11 -16.41
C ASN A 286 -4.20 17.59 -17.71
N ARG A 287 -3.45 18.21 -18.64
CA ARG A 287 -4.02 18.65 -19.92
C ARG A 287 -4.46 17.50 -20.82
N ALA A 288 -3.83 16.33 -20.77
CA ALA A 288 -4.20 15.14 -21.55
C ALA A 288 -5.45 14.47 -20.96
N ILE A 289 -5.48 14.30 -19.64
CA ILE A 289 -6.64 13.82 -18.87
C ILE A 289 -7.83 14.76 -19.13
N TRP A 290 -7.63 16.08 -19.03
CA TRP A 290 -8.69 17.07 -19.27
C TRP A 290 -9.06 17.25 -20.76
N LYS A 291 -8.15 17.07 -21.72
CA LYS A 291 -8.48 17.04 -23.16
C LYS A 291 -9.33 15.83 -23.51
N PHE A 292 -8.97 14.66 -22.99
CA PHE A 292 -9.73 13.42 -23.17
C PHE A 292 -11.17 13.59 -22.63
N PHE A 293 -11.33 14.17 -21.43
CA PHE A 293 -12.65 14.50 -20.87
C PHE A 293 -13.43 15.60 -21.62
N ALA A 294 -12.75 16.47 -22.39
CA ALA A 294 -13.39 17.54 -23.15
C ALA A 294 -13.81 17.10 -24.57
N GLU A 295 -13.15 16.10 -25.13
CA GLU A 295 -13.37 15.58 -26.48
C GLU A 295 -14.42 14.45 -26.52
N ASP A 296 -14.70 13.76 -25.40
CA ASP A 296 -15.67 12.66 -25.34
C ASP A 296 -17.13 13.13 -25.18
N LYS A 297 -17.59 13.94 -26.15
CA LYS A 297 -18.98 14.45 -26.24
C LYS A 297 -19.95 13.55 -27.00
N GLU A 298 -19.51 12.40 -27.52
CA GLU A 298 -20.37 11.52 -28.34
C GLU A 298 -20.82 10.23 -27.64
N ALA A 299 -20.22 9.83 -26.51
CA ALA A 299 -20.62 8.60 -25.81
C ALA A 299 -21.87 8.74 -24.91
N ALA A 300 -22.38 9.96 -24.68
CA ALA A 300 -23.56 10.20 -23.84
C ALA A 300 -24.88 10.34 -24.63
N GLN A 301 -24.90 10.03 -25.93
CA GLN A 301 -26.07 10.15 -26.81
C GLN A 301 -26.63 8.81 -27.28
N VAL A 302 -26.75 7.81 -26.42
CA VAL A 302 -27.61 6.64 -26.72
C VAL A 302 -28.31 6.16 -25.45
N SER A 303 -29.44 6.77 -25.11
CA SER A 303 -30.67 6.06 -24.68
C SER A 303 -31.75 7.05 -24.22
N TYR A 304 -32.90 6.95 -24.89
CA TYR A 304 -34.23 7.39 -24.49
C TYR A 304 -34.64 8.87 -24.57
N ALA A 305 -35.14 9.19 -25.77
CA ALA A 305 -36.18 10.16 -25.99
C ALA A 305 -37.45 9.86 -25.14
N SER A 306 -38.01 10.88 -24.51
CA SER A 306 -39.45 11.22 -24.58
C SER A 306 -39.76 12.45 -23.72
N ASN A 307 -40.42 13.42 -24.36
CA ASN A 307 -41.25 14.45 -23.73
C ASN A 307 -40.58 15.58 -22.93
N GLN A 308 -39.78 16.41 -23.60
CA GLN A 308 -39.90 17.89 -23.52
C GLN A 308 -39.48 18.56 -24.84
N VAL A 309 -40.13 18.17 -25.94
CA VAL A 309 -40.47 19.15 -26.98
C VAL A 309 -41.51 20.07 -26.35
N ILE A 310 -41.36 21.40 -26.47
CA ILE A 310 -42.41 22.45 -26.53
C ILE A 310 -42.00 23.79 -25.88
N SER A 311 -41.09 23.83 -24.88
CA SER A 311 -40.85 25.10 -24.16
C SER A 311 -39.72 26.00 -24.70
N ALA A 312 -38.71 25.49 -25.42
CA ALA A 312 -37.62 26.34 -25.93
C ALA A 312 -37.90 26.93 -27.33
N LYS A 313 -38.88 26.39 -28.08
CA LYS A 313 -39.29 26.92 -29.39
C LYS A 313 -40.08 28.24 -29.29
N ARG A 314 -40.43 28.69 -28.09
CA ARG A 314 -41.13 29.97 -27.81
C ARG A 314 -40.21 31.10 -27.34
N LEU A 315 -38.94 30.84 -27.03
CA LEU A 315 -38.01 31.86 -26.52
C LEU A 315 -37.05 32.42 -27.58
N LEU A 316 -37.04 31.86 -28.79
CA LEU A 316 -36.21 32.33 -29.93
C LEU A 316 -37.00 33.05 -31.04
N MET A 317 -38.27 33.40 -30.79
CA MET A 317 -39.09 34.26 -31.66
C MET A 317 -39.44 35.62 -31.05
N ALA A 318 -38.77 36.06 -29.98
CA ALA A 318 -39.07 37.34 -29.33
C ALA A 318 -37.82 38.06 -28.82
N ARG A 319 -36.99 38.54 -29.74
CA ARG A 319 -36.37 39.88 -29.76
C ARG A 319 -35.25 39.89 -30.79
N ASN A 320 -35.48 40.72 -31.82
CA ASN A 320 -34.62 41.12 -32.95
C ASN A 320 -33.16 40.66 -32.94
#